data_AF-A0A518G0L4-F1
#
_entry.id   AF-A0A518G0L4-F1
#
_cell.length_a   1.000
_cell.length_b   1.000
_cell.length_c   1.000
_cell.angle_alpha   90.00
_cell.angle_beta   90.00
_cell.angle_gamma   90.00
#
_symmetry.space_group_name_H-M   'P 1'
#
loop_
_entity.id
_entity.type
_entity.pdbx_description
1 polymer ?
#
loop_
_entity_poly.entity_id
_entity_poly.type
_entity_poly.pdbx_seq_one_letter_code
_entity_poly.pdbx_strand_id
1 'polypeptide(L)'
;MATVIFESRETTSQSPTFICPPRAGNATTLHVLLTAFEPYAEWPQNSSWLALVELLKNRPTHLELTTRRYPVELAALRKQLHEDLQTDYDAVLHLGQSPGTSAIKLEAIALNVAGCVMDAGQELPNLIESAPLAFRSQMPLARWADALRESGIPAKISYHAGTFLCNATMYLTHYWYQSRGVHRPVGFVHLPLATEQVARGTAIFPSLPQATLGRSLDILLKELSAMNAASQRRLA
;
A
#
# COMPACT_ATOMS: atom_id res chain seq x y z
N MET A 1 -1.68 -37.14 -57.02
CA MET A 1 -2.45 -36.00 -56.47
C MET A 1 -3.22 -36.48 -55.25
N ALA A 2 -2.69 -36.24 -54.06
CA ALA A 2 -3.37 -36.52 -52.80
C ALA A 2 -3.23 -35.28 -51.91
N THR A 3 -4.36 -34.62 -51.66
CA THR A 3 -4.50 -33.44 -50.81
C THR A 3 -4.52 -33.89 -49.36
N VAL A 4 -3.62 -33.35 -48.54
CA VAL A 4 -3.66 -33.51 -47.07
C VAL A 4 -4.15 -32.18 -46.50
N ILE A 5 -5.35 -32.21 -45.93
CA ILE A 5 -5.96 -31.12 -45.15
C ILE A 5 -5.37 -31.19 -43.75
N PHE A 6 -4.74 -30.12 -43.28
CA PHE A 6 -4.35 -29.97 -41.86
C PHE A 6 -5.44 -29.19 -41.13
N GLU A 7 -6.17 -29.87 -40.25
CA GLU A 7 -7.01 -29.24 -39.23
C GLU A 7 -6.12 -28.57 -38.17
N SER A 8 -6.38 -27.29 -37.92
CA SER A 8 -5.80 -26.50 -36.84
C SER A 8 -6.33 -27.00 -35.49
N ARG A 9 -5.45 -27.54 -34.65
CA ARG A 9 -5.74 -27.78 -33.23
C ARG A 9 -5.49 -26.48 -32.46
N GLU A 10 -6.58 -25.86 -32.00
CA GLU A 10 -6.55 -24.84 -30.96
C GLU A 10 -5.97 -25.45 -29.67
N THR A 11 -4.85 -24.91 -29.20
CA THR A 11 -4.29 -25.22 -27.89
C THR A 11 -4.88 -24.23 -26.87
N THR A 12 -5.92 -24.67 -26.17
CA THR A 12 -6.44 -23.94 -25.00
C THR A 12 -5.37 -23.93 -23.90
N SER A 13 -4.75 -22.76 -23.70
CA SER A 13 -3.91 -22.44 -22.55
C SER A 13 -4.76 -22.39 -21.29
N GLN A 14 -4.80 -23.50 -20.55
CA GLN A 14 -5.33 -23.50 -19.19
C GLN A 14 -4.21 -23.06 -18.23
N SER A 15 -4.31 -21.81 -17.77
CA SER A 15 -3.50 -21.30 -16.67
C SER A 15 -3.94 -21.98 -15.36
N PRO A 16 -3.00 -22.41 -14.50
CA PRO A 16 -3.35 -23.04 -13.24
C PRO A 16 -4.05 -22.03 -12.34
N THR A 17 -5.32 -22.31 -12.03
CA THR A 17 -6.13 -21.53 -11.10
C THR A 17 -5.65 -21.86 -9.69
N PHE A 18 -4.81 -21.01 -9.11
CA PHE A 18 -4.49 -21.08 -7.69
C PHE A 18 -5.68 -20.51 -6.92
N ILE A 19 -6.63 -21.38 -6.59
CA ILE A 19 -7.77 -21.06 -5.72
C ILE A 19 -7.21 -20.96 -4.30
N CYS A 20 -7.11 -19.74 -3.79
CA CYS A 20 -6.96 -19.52 -2.35
C CYS A 20 -8.25 -20.04 -1.68
N PRO A 21 -8.18 -21.04 -0.79
CA PRO A 21 -9.40 -21.60 -0.19
C PRO A 21 -10.10 -20.52 0.66
N PRO A 22 -11.43 -20.38 0.57
CA PRO A 22 -12.17 -19.45 1.41
C PRO A 22 -12.04 -19.87 2.89
N ARG A 23 -11.78 -18.90 3.75
CA ARG A 23 -11.66 -19.11 5.20
C ARG A 23 -13.02 -19.53 5.77
N ALA A 24 -13.05 -20.67 6.46
CA ALA A 24 -14.22 -21.13 7.20
C ALA A 24 -14.58 -20.14 8.32
N GLY A 25 -15.86 -19.81 8.44
CA GLY A 25 -16.38 -18.82 9.38
C GLY A 25 -16.11 -19.16 10.84
N ASN A 26 -15.25 -18.37 11.46
CA ASN A 26 -15.28 -17.98 12.86
C ASN A 26 -14.72 -16.55 12.90
N ALA A 27 -15.14 -15.71 13.84
CA ALA A 27 -14.74 -14.30 13.91
C ALA A 27 -13.23 -14.16 14.11
N THR A 28 -12.46 -14.19 13.03
CA THR A 28 -11.00 -14.12 13.09
C THR A 28 -10.58 -12.67 13.18
N THR A 29 -9.68 -12.42 14.13
CA THR A 29 -8.93 -11.17 14.26
C THR A 29 -8.39 -10.75 12.91
N LEU A 30 -8.64 -9.48 12.52
CA LEU A 30 -8.24 -8.92 11.23
C LEU A 30 -6.72 -9.04 11.05
N HIS A 31 -6.25 -9.70 10.00
CA HIS A 31 -4.81 -9.81 9.70
C HIS A 31 -4.37 -8.79 8.66
N VAL A 32 -3.49 -7.87 9.05
CA VAL A 32 -3.08 -6.73 8.23
C VAL A 32 -1.59 -6.77 7.92
N LEU A 33 -1.23 -6.61 6.65
CA LEU A 33 0.13 -6.30 6.23
C LEU A 33 0.34 -4.78 6.31
N LEU A 34 1.27 -4.34 7.15
CA LEU A 34 1.67 -2.94 7.29
C LEU A 34 3.12 -2.76 6.87
N THR A 35 3.35 -2.01 5.78
CA THR A 35 4.70 -1.90 5.19
C THR A 35 5.24 -0.49 5.30
N ALA A 36 6.56 -0.37 5.40
CA ALA A 36 7.31 0.89 5.35
C ALA A 36 8.52 0.72 4.43
N PHE A 37 9.31 1.78 4.24
CA PHE A 37 10.49 1.74 3.37
C PHE A 37 11.81 1.97 4.11
N GLU A 38 12.88 1.49 3.50
CA GLU A 38 14.26 1.84 3.80
C GLU A 38 14.56 3.33 3.53
N PRO A 39 15.68 3.87 4.05
CA PRO A 39 16.13 5.22 3.73
C PRO A 39 16.50 5.34 2.25
N TYR A 40 16.49 6.57 1.71
CA TYR A 40 16.83 6.82 0.30
C TYR A 40 17.32 8.24 0.07
N ALA A 41 18.06 8.42 -1.02
CA ALA A 41 18.61 9.70 -1.45
C ALA A 41 19.33 10.42 -0.29
N GLU A 42 18.99 11.68 -0.02
CA GLU A 42 19.55 12.49 1.06
C GLU A 42 19.01 12.16 2.46
N TRP A 43 18.02 11.27 2.58
CA TRP A 43 17.33 10.97 3.82
C TRP A 43 17.92 9.72 4.49
N PRO A 44 18.73 9.85 5.57
CA PRO A 44 19.34 8.71 6.27
C PRO A 44 18.33 7.89 7.10
N GLN A 45 17.12 8.42 7.28
CA GLN A 45 15.98 7.76 7.89
C GLN A 45 14.75 7.98 7.01
N ASN A 46 13.72 7.13 7.19
CA ASN A 46 12.47 7.22 6.45
C ASN A 46 11.30 7.33 7.44
N SER A 47 10.49 8.38 7.32
CA SER A 47 9.38 8.65 8.25
C SER A 47 8.33 7.53 8.29
N SER A 48 8.16 6.76 7.20
CA SER A 48 7.31 5.56 7.20
C SER A 48 7.81 4.51 8.18
N TRP A 49 9.12 4.27 8.23
CA TRP A 49 9.73 3.32 9.17
C TRP A 49 9.72 3.86 10.60
N LEU A 50 10.02 5.16 10.78
CA LEU A 50 9.99 5.79 12.10
C LEU A 50 8.58 5.75 12.72
N ALA A 51 7.55 6.04 11.92
CA ALA A 51 6.16 5.96 12.37
C ALA A 51 5.74 4.54 12.73
N LEU A 52 6.17 3.55 11.94
CA LEU A 52 5.91 2.14 12.22
C LEU A 52 6.59 1.68 13.53
N VAL A 53 7.87 2.05 13.73
CA VAL A 53 8.59 1.77 14.99
C VAL A 53 7.89 2.42 16.18
N GLU A 54 7.42 3.66 16.02
CA GLU A 54 6.68 4.36 17.07
C GLU A 54 5.37 3.66 17.43
N LEU A 55 4.58 3.25 16.43
CA LEU A 55 3.36 2.48 16.62
C LEU A 55 3.63 1.18 17.40
N LEU A 56 4.72 0.49 17.07
CA LEU A 56 5.07 -0.80 17.67
C LEU A 56 5.53 -0.70 19.13
N LYS A 57 5.87 0.49 19.65
CA LYS A 57 6.11 0.67 21.09
C LYS A 57 4.87 0.28 21.91
N ASN A 58 3.68 0.54 21.37
CA ASN A 58 2.39 0.13 21.93
C ASN A 58 1.60 -0.65 20.87
N ARG A 59 2.14 -1.80 20.48
CA ARG A 59 1.60 -2.63 19.39
C ARG A 59 0.08 -2.87 19.56
N PRO A 60 -0.75 -2.56 18.54
CA PRO A 60 -2.18 -2.82 18.57
C PRO A 60 -2.50 -4.31 18.81
N THR A 61 -3.45 -4.59 19.69
CA THR A 61 -3.89 -5.95 20.06
C THR A 61 -5.25 -6.34 19.47
N HIS A 62 -5.97 -5.38 18.89
CA HIS A 62 -7.31 -5.58 18.31
C HIS A 62 -7.28 -6.13 16.87
N LEU A 63 -6.09 -6.32 16.33
CA LEU A 63 -5.82 -6.91 15.01
C LEU A 63 -4.47 -7.63 15.03
N GLU A 64 -4.21 -8.47 14.04
CA GLU A 64 -2.90 -9.10 13.83
C GLU A 64 -2.10 -8.28 12.81
N LEU A 65 -0.85 -7.91 13.15
CA LEU A 65 0.04 -7.17 12.25
C LEU A 65 1.18 -8.04 11.74
N THR A 66 1.30 -8.16 10.42
CA THR A 66 2.59 -8.47 9.79
C THR A 66 3.22 -7.17 9.32
N THR A 67 4.46 -6.91 9.73
CA THR A 67 5.18 -5.68 9.38
C THR A 67 6.36 -5.96 8.46
N ARG A 68 6.58 -5.08 7.48
CA ARG A 68 7.69 -5.18 6.52
C ARG A 68 8.36 -3.85 6.28
N ARG A 69 9.68 -3.89 6.08
CA ARG A 69 10.47 -2.75 5.62
C ARG A 69 11.05 -3.09 4.27
N TYR A 70 10.56 -2.43 3.23
CA TYR A 70 10.94 -2.72 1.86
C TYR A 70 12.12 -1.88 1.38
N PRO A 71 12.95 -2.46 0.49
CA PRO A 71 14.05 -1.75 -0.13
C PRO A 71 13.53 -0.65 -1.07
N VAL A 72 14.34 0.39 -1.26
CA VAL A 72 14.06 1.47 -2.21
C VAL A 72 14.67 1.13 -3.57
N GLU A 73 14.34 -0.06 -4.08
CA GLU A 73 14.72 -0.56 -5.40
C GLU A 73 13.57 -1.44 -5.94
N LEU A 74 13.16 -1.21 -7.19
CA LEU A 74 11.91 -1.76 -7.74
C LEU A 74 11.92 -3.28 -7.89
N ALA A 75 13.02 -3.88 -8.35
CA ALA A 75 13.11 -5.32 -8.55
C ALA A 75 13.08 -6.08 -7.22
N ALA A 76 13.85 -5.63 -6.23
CA ALA A 76 13.88 -6.18 -4.88
C ALA A 76 12.54 -5.99 -4.16
N LEU A 77 11.93 -4.79 -4.28
CA LEU A 77 10.58 -4.53 -3.80
C LEU A 77 9.57 -5.52 -4.41
N ARG A 78 9.56 -5.67 -5.74
CA ARG A 78 8.63 -6.57 -6.45
C ARG A 78 8.74 -8.00 -5.93
N LYS A 79 9.97 -8.48 -5.74
CA LYS A 79 10.22 -9.82 -5.20
C LYS A 79 9.68 -9.97 -3.78
N GLN A 80 10.05 -9.08 -2.86
CA GLN A 80 9.61 -9.17 -1.46
C GLN A 80 8.09 -9.01 -1.32
N LEU A 81 7.50 -8.07 -2.06
CA LEU A 81 6.05 -7.88 -2.08
C LEU A 81 5.33 -9.14 -2.57
N HIS A 82 5.83 -9.77 -3.64
CA HIS A 82 5.28 -11.02 -4.16
C HIS A 82 5.32 -12.16 -3.12
N GLU A 83 6.43 -12.30 -2.40
CA GLU A 83 6.61 -13.30 -1.34
C GLU A 83 5.66 -13.04 -0.17
N ASP A 84 5.52 -11.79 0.27
CA ASP A 84 4.64 -11.44 1.38
C ASP A 84 3.16 -11.66 1.03
N LEU A 85 2.74 -11.26 -0.17
CA LEU A 85 1.35 -11.38 -0.62
C LEU A 85 0.90 -12.82 -0.92
N GLN A 86 1.78 -13.82 -0.75
CA GLN A 86 1.37 -15.23 -0.66
C GLN A 86 0.53 -15.49 0.60
N THR A 87 0.71 -14.68 1.64
CA THR A 87 -0.12 -14.74 2.85
C THR A 87 -1.47 -14.10 2.55
N ASP A 88 -2.56 -14.74 2.98
CA ASP A 88 -3.92 -14.24 2.80
C ASP A 88 -4.26 -13.17 3.85
N TYR A 89 -3.71 -11.96 3.67
CA TYR A 89 -4.06 -10.82 4.50
C TYR A 89 -5.48 -10.35 4.26
N ASP A 90 -6.16 -9.95 5.34
CA ASP A 90 -7.48 -9.34 5.26
C ASP A 90 -7.44 -7.91 4.72
N ALA A 91 -6.33 -7.19 4.93
CA ALA A 91 -6.07 -5.88 4.36
C ALA A 91 -4.56 -5.60 4.23
N VAL A 92 -4.20 -4.71 3.32
CA VAL A 92 -2.82 -4.25 3.13
C VAL A 92 -2.76 -2.73 3.20
N LEU A 93 -1.89 -2.21 4.07
CA LEU A 93 -1.64 -0.79 4.24
C LEU A 93 -0.16 -0.49 4.04
N HIS A 94 0.15 0.26 2.99
CA HIS A 94 1.52 0.68 2.70
C HIS A 94 1.75 2.10 3.24
N LEU A 95 2.95 2.34 3.77
CA LEU A 95 3.38 3.63 4.26
C LEU A 95 4.55 4.13 3.41
N GLY A 96 4.55 5.42 3.10
CA GLY A 96 5.64 6.08 2.39
C GLY A 96 5.95 7.45 2.95
N GLN A 97 7.19 7.91 2.79
CA GLN A 97 7.56 9.28 3.12
C GLN A 97 7.28 10.20 1.93
N SER A 98 6.75 11.40 2.18
CA SER A 98 6.54 12.44 1.17
C SER A 98 7.21 13.73 1.63
N PRO A 99 8.50 13.96 1.31
CA PRO A 99 9.16 15.23 1.64
C PRO A 99 8.37 16.42 1.08
N GLY A 100 8.25 17.49 1.87
CA GLY A 100 7.52 18.70 1.47
C GLY A 100 6.00 18.69 1.71
N THR A 101 5.38 17.58 2.11
CA THR A 101 3.98 17.62 2.59
C THR A 101 3.90 18.03 4.06
N SER A 102 2.90 18.82 4.43
CA SER A 102 2.59 19.21 5.81
C SER A 102 1.44 18.40 6.43
N ALA A 103 0.88 17.45 5.69
CA ALA A 103 -0.26 16.64 6.10
C ALA A 103 -0.06 15.17 5.71
N ILE A 104 -0.68 14.27 6.50
CA ILE A 104 -0.89 12.87 6.15
C ILE A 104 -1.71 12.81 4.86
N LYS A 105 -1.19 12.14 3.84
CA LYS A 105 -1.86 11.97 2.56
C LYS A 105 -2.40 10.55 2.46
N LEU A 106 -3.72 10.45 2.29
CA LEU A 106 -4.43 9.20 2.11
C LEU A 106 -4.63 8.99 0.61
N GLU A 107 -3.86 8.09 0.01
CA GLU A 107 -3.81 7.96 -1.46
C GLU A 107 -5.02 7.21 -2.00
N ALA A 108 -5.69 7.84 -2.98
CA ALA A 108 -6.91 7.34 -3.58
C ALA A 108 -6.67 6.51 -4.85
N ILE A 109 -5.58 6.78 -5.56
CA ILE A 109 -5.31 6.24 -6.90
C ILE A 109 -3.88 5.73 -6.98
N ALA A 110 -3.72 4.51 -7.49
CA ALA A 110 -2.45 3.94 -7.92
C ALA A 110 -2.43 3.83 -9.46
N LEU A 111 -1.36 4.25 -10.10
CA LEU A 111 -1.22 4.34 -11.56
C LEU A 111 -0.28 3.23 -12.08
N ASN A 112 -0.58 2.71 -13.26
CA ASN A 112 0.26 1.74 -13.97
C ASN A 112 1.46 2.42 -14.65
N VAL A 113 2.30 3.11 -13.89
CA VAL A 113 3.48 3.81 -14.42
C VAL A 113 4.71 3.49 -13.59
N ALA A 114 5.80 3.18 -14.29
CA ALA A 114 7.08 2.81 -13.71
C ALA A 114 8.08 3.96 -13.89
N GLY A 115 7.89 5.05 -13.15
CA GLY A 115 8.84 6.15 -13.14
C GLY A 115 9.90 5.99 -12.06
N CYS A 116 10.98 6.76 -12.17
CA CYS A 116 11.91 7.07 -11.09
C CYS A 116 12.15 8.58 -10.97
N VAL A 117 12.90 8.99 -9.94
CA VAL A 117 13.18 10.42 -9.67
C VAL A 117 13.87 11.11 -10.87
N MET A 118 14.60 10.35 -11.69
CA MET A 118 15.33 10.86 -12.85
C MET A 118 14.45 11.09 -14.09
N ASP A 119 13.23 10.56 -14.12
CA ASP A 119 12.37 10.54 -15.32
C ASP A 119 11.40 11.73 -15.39
N ALA A 120 11.67 12.81 -14.67
CA ALA A 120 10.80 13.97 -14.62
C ALA A 120 10.59 14.57 -16.03
N GLY A 121 9.33 14.60 -16.49
CA GLY A 121 8.97 15.15 -17.81
C GLY A 121 9.10 14.18 -18.99
N GLN A 122 9.38 12.90 -18.75
CA GLN A 122 9.43 11.86 -19.78
C GLN A 122 8.15 11.01 -19.78
N GLU A 123 7.85 10.38 -20.91
CA GLU A 123 6.81 9.36 -20.99
C GLU A 123 7.28 8.13 -20.20
N LEU A 124 6.49 7.71 -19.22
CA LEU A 124 6.85 6.62 -18.32
C LEU A 124 6.31 5.29 -18.85
N PRO A 125 7.10 4.21 -18.83
CA PRO A 125 6.62 2.89 -19.21
C PRO A 125 5.61 2.34 -18.20
N ASN A 126 4.86 1.31 -18.60
CA ASN A 126 3.93 0.62 -17.71
C ASN A 126 4.68 -0.17 -16.63
N LEU A 127 4.10 -0.28 -15.41
CA LEU A 127 4.60 -1.24 -14.42
C LEU A 127 4.33 -2.68 -14.85
N ILE A 128 3.16 -2.90 -15.45
CA ILE A 128 2.72 -4.18 -15.98
C ILE A 128 2.07 -3.92 -17.35
N GLU A 129 2.62 -4.55 -18.37
CA GLU A 129 2.08 -4.44 -19.72
C GLU A 129 0.65 -4.96 -19.81
N SER A 130 -0.20 -4.24 -20.55
CA SER A 130 -1.61 -4.58 -20.78
C SER A 130 -2.49 -4.69 -19.52
N ALA A 131 -2.04 -4.16 -18.39
CA ALA A 131 -2.82 -4.08 -17.15
C ALA A 131 -3.62 -2.77 -17.08
N PRO A 132 -4.68 -2.69 -16.23
CA PRO A 132 -5.50 -1.49 -16.11
C PRO A 132 -4.69 -0.22 -15.82
N LEU A 133 -5.08 0.92 -16.38
CA LEU A 133 -4.33 2.18 -16.19
C LEU A 133 -4.16 2.57 -14.73
N ALA A 134 -5.17 2.30 -13.90
CA ALA A 134 -5.17 2.70 -12.51
C ALA A 134 -6.05 1.80 -11.63
N PHE A 135 -5.75 1.80 -10.34
CA PHE A 135 -6.59 1.24 -9.29
C PHE A 135 -7.03 2.30 -8.30
N ARG A 136 -8.26 2.18 -7.82
CA ARG A 136 -8.80 2.99 -6.74
C ARG A 136 -8.65 2.25 -5.41
N SER A 137 -8.16 2.93 -4.38
CA SER A 137 -8.12 2.39 -3.02
C SER A 137 -9.54 2.01 -2.56
N GLN A 138 -9.68 0.88 -1.88
CA GLN A 138 -10.94 0.47 -1.24
C GLN A 138 -11.03 0.91 0.24
N MET A 139 -10.07 1.70 0.72
CA MET A 139 -10.08 2.25 2.08
C MET A 139 -11.09 3.41 2.22
N PRO A 140 -11.64 3.67 3.42
CA PRO A 140 -12.65 4.71 3.68
C PRO A 140 -12.01 6.11 3.79
N LEU A 141 -11.32 6.58 2.76
CA LEU A 141 -10.37 7.70 2.88
C LEU A 141 -10.96 8.99 3.48
N ALA A 142 -12.23 9.30 3.21
CA ALA A 142 -12.91 10.45 3.81
C ALA A 142 -13.04 10.30 5.34
N ARG A 143 -13.56 9.15 5.80
CA ARG A 143 -13.69 8.83 7.23
C ARG A 143 -12.33 8.83 7.94
N TRP A 144 -11.30 8.29 7.29
CA TRP A 144 -9.94 8.33 7.81
C TRP A 144 -9.39 9.76 7.91
N ALA A 145 -9.64 10.61 6.91
CA ALA A 145 -9.22 12.01 6.94
C ALA A 145 -9.90 12.76 8.09
N ASP A 146 -11.19 12.54 8.30
CA ASP A 146 -11.96 13.17 9.37
C ASP A 146 -11.49 12.70 10.75
N ALA A 147 -11.33 11.39 10.97
CA ALA A 147 -10.83 10.84 12.23
C ALA A 147 -9.44 11.38 12.63
N LEU A 148 -8.55 11.56 11.65
CA LEU A 148 -7.24 12.19 11.87
C LEU A 148 -7.38 13.66 12.24
N ARG A 149 -8.22 14.43 11.53
CA ARG A 149 -8.41 15.87 11.78
C ARG A 149 -9.08 16.14 13.12
N GLU A 150 -10.09 15.35 13.48
CA GLU A 150 -10.75 15.40 14.80
C GLU A 150 -9.74 15.12 15.93
N SER A 151 -8.70 14.34 15.64
CA SER A 151 -7.59 14.07 16.57
C SER A 151 -6.48 15.13 16.54
N GLY A 152 -6.66 16.24 15.80
CA GLY A 152 -5.69 17.32 15.65
C GLY A 152 -4.52 17.00 14.69
N ILE A 153 -4.65 15.99 13.84
CA ILE A 153 -3.61 15.57 12.89
C ILE A 153 -3.99 16.04 11.48
N PRO A 154 -3.16 16.86 10.80
CA PRO A 154 -3.49 17.34 9.47
C PRO A 154 -3.49 16.17 8.47
N ALA A 155 -4.61 15.96 7.80
CA ALA A 155 -4.78 14.90 6.81
C ALA A 155 -5.55 15.38 5.58
N LYS A 156 -5.30 14.76 4.43
CA LYS A 156 -6.07 14.97 3.19
C LYS A 156 -6.09 13.73 2.32
N ILE A 157 -7.15 13.61 1.52
CA ILE A 157 -7.16 12.65 0.40
C ILE A 157 -6.21 13.18 -0.68
N SER A 158 -5.37 12.30 -1.21
CA SER A 158 -4.44 12.57 -2.29
C SER A 158 -4.80 11.69 -3.48
N TYR A 159 -4.78 12.24 -4.69
CA TYR A 159 -5.15 11.52 -5.91
C TYR A 159 -3.93 11.18 -6.77
N HIS A 160 -2.72 11.36 -6.24
CA HIS A 160 -1.47 11.08 -6.94
C HIS A 160 -0.38 10.66 -5.95
N ALA A 161 -0.13 9.35 -5.88
CA ALA A 161 0.87 8.74 -5.00
C ALA A 161 2.33 8.88 -5.51
N GLY A 162 2.56 9.75 -6.51
CA GLY A 162 3.81 9.82 -7.24
C GLY A 162 3.83 8.82 -8.40
N THR A 163 5.00 8.67 -9.02
CA THR A 163 5.21 7.70 -10.12
C THR A 163 6.34 6.72 -9.82
N PHE A 164 6.93 6.78 -8.62
CA PHE A 164 8.03 5.92 -8.16
C PHE A 164 7.52 4.74 -7.31
N LEU A 165 8.34 4.25 -6.38
CA LEU A 165 8.07 3.02 -5.62
C LEU A 165 6.80 3.06 -4.77
N CYS A 166 6.42 4.22 -4.22
CA CYS A 166 5.19 4.33 -3.43
C CYS A 166 3.95 3.99 -4.28
N ASN A 167 3.86 4.59 -5.47
CA ASN A 167 2.85 4.27 -6.46
C ASN A 167 2.94 2.81 -6.93
N ALA A 168 4.16 2.34 -7.24
CA ALA A 168 4.38 0.98 -7.71
C ALA A 168 3.92 -0.06 -6.69
N THR A 169 4.26 0.09 -5.40
CA THR A 169 3.83 -0.83 -4.34
C THR A 169 2.31 -0.89 -4.25
N MET A 170 1.63 0.26 -4.20
CA MET A 170 0.17 0.29 -4.14
C MET A 170 -0.46 -0.38 -5.39
N TYR A 171 0.04 -0.05 -6.58
CA TYR A 171 -0.47 -0.59 -7.84
C TYR A 171 -0.27 -2.11 -7.93
N LEU A 172 0.94 -2.60 -7.63
CA LEU A 172 1.29 -4.02 -7.68
C LEU A 172 0.47 -4.85 -6.70
N THR A 173 0.18 -4.32 -5.50
CA THR A 173 -0.70 -4.99 -4.53
C THR A 173 -2.15 -5.08 -5.03
N HIS A 174 -2.68 -4.00 -5.61
CA HIS A 174 -4.02 -4.05 -6.23
C HIS A 174 -4.07 -5.06 -7.38
N TYR A 175 -3.07 -5.04 -8.26
CA TYR A 175 -2.96 -5.98 -9.38
C TYR A 175 -2.84 -7.43 -8.90
N TRP A 176 -2.09 -7.68 -7.83
CA TRP A 176 -1.95 -9.01 -7.23
C TRP A 176 -3.30 -9.64 -6.86
N TYR A 177 -4.14 -8.87 -6.16
CA TYR A 177 -5.46 -9.32 -5.75
C TYR A 177 -6.43 -9.42 -6.92
N GLN A 178 -6.46 -8.42 -7.82
CA GLN A 178 -7.34 -8.45 -8.99
C GLN A 178 -7.05 -9.65 -9.90
N SER A 179 -5.77 -9.94 -10.18
CA SER A 179 -5.36 -11.07 -11.03
C SER A 179 -5.73 -12.45 -10.45
N ARG A 180 -6.10 -12.51 -9.16
CA ARG A 180 -6.57 -13.72 -8.46
C ARG A 180 -8.08 -13.74 -8.23
N GLY A 181 -8.79 -12.71 -8.69
CA GLY A 181 -10.23 -12.57 -8.39
C GLY A 181 -10.53 -12.36 -6.90
N VAL A 182 -9.54 -11.89 -6.13
CA VAL A 182 -9.70 -11.63 -4.69
C VAL A 182 -9.89 -10.13 -4.48
N HIS A 183 -10.80 -9.78 -3.57
CA HIS A 183 -11.02 -8.39 -3.18
C HIS A 183 -10.55 -8.17 -1.74
N ARG A 184 -9.40 -7.52 -1.57
CA ARG A 184 -8.90 -7.05 -0.27
C ARG A 184 -8.80 -5.52 -0.25
N PRO A 185 -9.08 -4.84 0.87
CA PRO A 185 -8.77 -3.43 1.04
C PRO A 185 -7.27 -3.19 0.94
N VAL A 186 -6.88 -2.36 -0.01
CA VAL A 186 -5.50 -1.89 -0.22
C VAL A 186 -5.46 -0.37 -0.07
N GLY A 187 -4.55 0.11 0.77
CA GLY A 187 -4.34 1.53 1.03
C GLY A 187 -2.88 1.92 0.97
N PHE A 188 -2.63 3.20 0.70
CA PHE A 188 -1.31 3.81 0.83
C PHE A 188 -1.43 5.13 1.60
N VAL A 189 -0.53 5.34 2.56
CA VAL A 189 -0.48 6.54 3.40
C VAL A 189 0.90 7.18 3.25
N HIS A 190 0.93 8.37 2.67
CA HIS A 190 2.12 9.20 2.65
C HIS A 190 2.20 10.06 3.92
N LEU A 191 3.34 10.00 4.57
CA LEU A 191 3.65 10.74 5.79
C LEU A 191 4.54 11.94 5.45
N PRO A 192 4.35 13.10 6.12
CA PRO A 192 5.38 14.13 6.20
C PRO A 192 6.72 13.57 6.70
N LEU A 193 7.77 14.38 6.61
CA LEU A 193 9.00 14.09 7.33
C LEU A 193 8.73 14.07 8.84
N ALA A 194 9.48 13.26 9.58
CA ALA A 194 9.54 13.35 11.03
C ALA A 194 10.33 14.61 11.43
N THR A 195 9.93 15.27 12.52
CA THR A 195 10.59 16.51 13.00
C THR A 195 12.08 16.30 13.25
N GLU A 196 12.49 15.12 13.70
CA GLU A 196 13.88 14.74 13.95
C GLU A 196 14.72 14.71 12.66
N GLN A 197 14.11 14.41 11.51
CA GLN A 197 14.80 14.45 10.21
C GLN A 197 15.07 15.88 9.77
N VAL A 198 14.13 16.80 10.00
CA VAL A 198 14.27 18.20 9.61
C VAL A 198 15.17 18.97 10.56
N ALA A 199 15.11 18.67 11.87
CA ALA A 199 15.96 19.32 12.88
C ALA A 199 17.46 19.10 12.65
N ARG A 200 17.83 18.05 11.91
CA ARG A 200 19.22 17.71 11.55
C ARG A 200 19.60 18.12 10.12
N GLY A 201 18.64 18.57 9.33
CA GLY A 201 18.82 18.92 7.92
C GLY A 201 19.26 20.38 7.72
N THR A 202 19.83 20.66 6.56
CA THR A 202 20.21 22.04 6.16
C THR A 202 19.05 22.83 5.56
N ALA A 203 18.03 22.14 5.05
CA ALA A 203 16.83 22.74 4.47
C ALA A 203 15.63 22.58 5.41
N ILE A 204 14.81 23.65 5.50
CA ILE A 204 13.59 23.64 6.30
C ILE A 204 12.45 23.04 5.49
N PHE A 205 11.99 21.88 5.92
CA PHE A 205 10.82 21.21 5.35
C PHE A 205 9.68 21.13 6.38
N PRO A 206 8.42 21.09 5.94
CA PRO A 206 7.33 20.75 6.83
C PRO A 206 7.53 19.36 7.42
N SER A 207 7.15 19.18 8.69
CA SER A 207 7.27 17.92 9.40
C SER A 207 6.16 17.74 10.43
N LEU A 208 6.02 16.52 10.95
CA LEU A 208 5.25 16.22 12.15
C LEU A 208 6.11 15.43 13.15
N PRO A 209 5.85 15.53 14.46
CA PRO A 209 6.57 14.73 15.46
C PRO A 209 6.39 13.23 15.19
N GLN A 210 7.44 12.43 15.41
CA GLN A 210 7.36 10.97 15.23
C GLN A 210 6.19 10.34 16.02
N ALA A 211 5.95 10.81 17.25
CA ALA A 211 4.80 10.40 18.07
C ALA A 211 3.44 10.66 17.40
N THR A 212 3.32 11.79 16.67
CA THR A 212 2.11 12.12 15.92
C THR A 212 1.94 11.20 14.71
N LEU A 213 3.03 10.89 14.01
CA LEU A 213 3.01 9.94 12.91
C LEU A 213 2.59 8.53 13.39
N GLY A 214 3.19 8.01 14.47
CA GLY A 214 2.79 6.73 15.06
C GLY A 214 1.32 6.71 15.51
N ARG A 215 0.86 7.77 16.19
CA ARG A 215 -0.55 7.92 16.59
C ARG A 215 -1.50 7.94 15.40
N SER A 216 -1.10 8.55 14.27
CA SER A 216 -1.92 8.54 13.05
C SER A 216 -2.16 7.11 12.55
N LEU A 217 -1.14 6.24 12.60
CA LEU A 217 -1.28 4.84 12.18
C LEU A 217 -2.24 4.06 13.09
N ASP A 218 -2.15 4.25 14.41
CA ASP A 218 -3.06 3.61 15.36
C ASP A 218 -4.53 4.00 15.10
N ILE A 219 -4.80 5.28 14.81
CA ILE A 219 -6.14 5.75 14.42
C ILE A 219 -6.63 5.04 13.16
N LEU A 220 -5.80 4.99 12.11
CA LEU A 220 -6.17 4.35 10.84
C LEU A 220 -6.46 2.84 10.99
N LEU A 221 -5.68 2.15 11.82
CA LEU A 221 -5.85 0.72 12.12
C LEU A 221 -7.11 0.43 12.94
N LYS A 222 -7.44 1.29 13.91
CA LYS A 222 -8.73 1.23 14.65
C LYS A 222 -9.91 1.42 13.71
N GLU A 223 -9.82 2.40 12.82
CA GLU A 223 -10.84 2.68 11.82
C GLU A 223 -11.07 1.51 10.86
N LEU A 224 -9.98 0.87 10.41
CA LEU A 224 -10.01 -0.33 9.58
C LEU A 224 -10.70 -1.50 10.30
N SER A 225 -10.36 -1.71 11.57
CA SER A 225 -10.95 -2.79 12.38
C SER A 225 -12.44 -2.56 12.65
N ALA A 226 -12.84 -1.31 12.92
CA ALA A 226 -14.24 -0.93 13.11
C ALA A 226 -15.09 -1.21 11.84
N MET A 227 -14.53 -0.96 10.65
CA MET A 227 -15.19 -1.29 9.39
C MET A 227 -15.37 -2.78 9.18
N ASN A 228 -14.33 -3.57 9.45
CA ASN A 228 -14.40 -5.02 9.30
C ASN A 228 -15.52 -5.59 10.18
N ALA A 229 -15.58 -5.17 11.44
CA ALA A 229 -16.64 -5.57 12.37
C ALA A 229 -18.05 -5.15 11.88
N ALA A 230 -18.19 -3.95 11.31
CA ALA A 230 -19.46 -3.48 10.75
C ALA A 230 -19.89 -4.25 9.49
N SER A 231 -18.94 -4.67 8.65
CA SER A 231 -19.22 -5.49 7.46
C SER A 231 -19.62 -6.91 7.85
N GLN A 232 -18.92 -7.53 8.80
CA GLN A 232 -19.27 -8.87 9.30
C GLN A 232 -20.67 -8.90 9.93
N ARG A 233 -21.05 -7.87 10.72
CA ARG A 233 -22.41 -7.77 11.29
C ARG A 233 -23.54 -7.62 10.27
N ARG A 234 -23.26 -7.13 9.06
CA ARG A 234 -24.26 -7.01 7.99
C ARG A 234 -24.46 -8.29 7.19
N LEU A 235 -23.51 -9.23 7.29
CA LEU A 235 -23.51 -10.51 6.58
C LEU A 235 -23.99 -11.67 7.46
N ALA A 236 -24.10 -11.46 8.78
CA ALA A 236 -24.65 -12.40 9.75
C ALA A 236 -26.13 -12.10 10.00
#